data_AF-A0A1D1VTR3-F1
#
_entry.id   AF-A0A1D1VTR3-F1
#
_cell.length_a   1.000
_cell.length_b   1.000
_cell.length_c   1.000
_cell.angle_alpha   90.00
_cell.angle_beta   90.00
_cell.angle_gamma   90.00
#
_symmetry.space_group_name_H-M   'P 1'
#
loop_
_entity.id
_entity.type
_entity.pdbx_description
1 polymer ?
#
loop_
_entity_poly.entity_id
_entity_poly.type
_entity_poly.pdbx_seq_one_letter_code
_entity_poly.pdbx_strand_id
1 'polypeptide(L)'
;MGNYPAKVKSSWGHYWDEYVAEKEAAPEFEKGPTFDPNFGFDVPRKERVMVATQEEMEAANLRLHERDYCAHHGVAYRKCMANNMPWYWKCKHFKHEWMECEYEDAVMRIKEYERERRLKKRELQLQGKDPNGKPLDTKATERFST
;
A
#
# COMPACT_ATOMS: atom_id res chain seq x y z
N MET A 1 -17.95 12.22 -31.41
CA MET A 1 -18.57 11.74 -30.16
C MET A 1 -17.81 10.52 -29.69
N GLY A 2 -16.69 10.70 -28.98
CA GLY A 2 -15.89 9.60 -28.46
C GLY A 2 -16.58 9.01 -27.23
N ASN A 3 -17.17 7.83 -27.38
CA ASN A 3 -17.69 7.05 -26.26
C ASN A 3 -16.52 6.55 -25.40
N TYR A 4 -16.09 7.34 -24.42
CA TYR A 4 -15.38 6.79 -23.28
C TYR A 4 -16.40 5.96 -22.49
N PRO A 5 -16.23 4.63 -22.36
CA PRO A 5 -17.16 3.85 -21.57
C PRO A 5 -17.15 4.39 -20.15
N ALA A 6 -18.34 4.78 -19.68
CA ALA A 6 -18.58 5.29 -18.34
C ALA A 6 -17.87 4.38 -17.33
N LYS A 7 -17.05 4.99 -16.46
CA LYS A 7 -16.32 4.30 -15.40
C LYS A 7 -17.29 3.45 -14.58
N VAL A 8 -17.35 2.15 -14.86
CA VAL A 8 -18.11 1.19 -14.08
C VAL A 8 -17.43 1.14 -12.72
N LYS A 9 -18.05 1.75 -11.70
CA LYS A 9 -17.63 1.63 -10.29
C LYS A 9 -17.98 0.22 -9.81
N SER A 10 -17.24 -0.78 -10.27
CA SER A 10 -17.31 -2.14 -9.74
C SER A 10 -16.41 -2.26 -8.51
N SER A 11 -16.74 -3.16 -7.58
CA SER A 11 -15.85 -3.52 -6.45
C SER A 11 -14.51 -4.11 -6.89
N TRP A 12 -14.37 -4.41 -8.19
CA TRP A 12 -13.20 -4.97 -8.85
C TRP A 12 -12.36 -3.91 -9.57
N GLY A 13 -12.56 -2.62 -9.30
CA GLY A 13 -11.95 -1.53 -10.04
C GLY A 13 -10.42 -1.62 -10.14
N HIS A 14 -9.71 -1.91 -9.04
CA HIS A 14 -8.25 -1.99 -9.06
C HIS A 14 -7.73 -3.20 -9.86
N TYR A 15 -8.38 -4.37 -9.75
CA TYR A 15 -8.03 -5.55 -10.54
C TYR A 15 -8.27 -5.30 -12.04
N TRP A 16 -9.37 -4.64 -12.41
CA TRP A 16 -9.63 -4.31 -13.80
C TRP A 16 -8.62 -3.31 -14.37
N ASP A 17 -8.20 -2.34 -13.57
CA ASP A 17 -7.13 -1.42 -13.93
C ASP A 17 -5.80 -2.18 -14.17
N GLU A 18 -5.45 -3.12 -13.30
CA GLU A 18 -4.21 -3.91 -13.41
C GLU A 18 -4.19 -4.85 -14.62
N TYR A 19 -5.27 -5.60 -14.85
CA TYR A 19 -5.27 -6.63 -15.90
C TYR A 19 -5.70 -6.13 -17.28
N VAL A 20 -6.47 -5.05 -17.36
CA VAL A 20 -7.14 -4.63 -18.61
C VAL A 20 -6.80 -3.19 -18.99
N ALA A 21 -7.00 -2.24 -18.08
CA ALA A 21 -7.08 -0.83 -18.46
C ALA A 21 -5.75 -0.09 -18.43
N GLU A 22 -4.82 -0.50 -17.57
CA GLU A 22 -3.60 0.24 -17.25
C GLU A 22 -2.45 -0.70 -16.84
N LYS A 23 -2.24 -1.77 -17.62
CA LYS A 23 -1.32 -2.86 -17.27
C LYS A 23 0.11 -2.41 -16.96
N GLU A 24 0.64 -1.44 -17.71
CA GLU A 24 2.01 -0.95 -17.51
C GLU A 24 2.12 0.04 -16.35
N ALA A 25 1.05 0.78 -16.08
CA ALA A 25 1.00 1.71 -14.96
C ALA A 25 0.76 1.03 -13.61
N ALA A 26 0.19 -0.17 -13.59
CA ALA A 26 0.00 -0.92 -12.36
C ALA A 26 1.37 -1.42 -11.79
N PRO A 27 1.63 -1.24 -10.48
CA PRO A 27 2.78 -1.88 -9.83
C PRO A 27 2.51 -3.37 -9.67
N GLU A 28 3.55 -4.18 -9.80
CA GLU A 28 3.48 -5.64 -9.72
C GLU A 28 3.69 -6.05 -8.26
N PHE A 29 2.83 -6.91 -7.72
CA PHE A 29 2.86 -7.22 -6.28
C PHE A 29 4.16 -7.88 -5.81
N GLU A 30 4.77 -8.74 -6.64
CA GLU A 30 5.99 -9.47 -6.28
C GLU A 30 7.26 -8.63 -6.38
N LYS A 31 7.26 -7.65 -7.30
CA LYS A 31 8.39 -6.76 -7.49
C LYS A 31 8.18 -5.57 -6.56
N GLY A 32 9.03 -5.48 -5.54
CA GLY A 32 9.03 -4.35 -4.62
C GLY A 32 9.22 -2.99 -5.31
N PRO A 33 9.33 -1.90 -4.54
CA PRO A 33 9.34 -0.55 -5.09
C PRO A 33 10.46 -0.34 -6.12
N THR A 34 10.05 0.08 -7.31
CA THR A 34 10.96 0.36 -8.43
C THR A 34 11.60 1.75 -8.35
N PHE A 35 10.92 2.71 -7.73
CA PHE A 35 11.39 4.09 -7.58
C PHE A 35 12.09 4.31 -6.23
N ASP A 36 13.08 5.20 -6.22
CA ASP A 36 13.76 5.62 -5.00
C ASP A 36 12.76 6.12 -3.92
N PRO A 37 12.88 5.70 -2.64
CA PRO A 37 12.00 6.13 -1.57
C PRO A 37 11.96 7.66 -1.35
N ASN A 38 13.05 8.37 -1.65
CA ASN A 38 13.15 9.82 -1.47
C ASN A 38 12.72 10.62 -2.71
N PHE A 39 12.46 9.97 -3.84
CA PHE A 39 12.00 10.64 -5.06
C PHE A 39 10.69 11.40 -4.85
N GLY A 40 10.72 12.72 -5.04
CA GLY A 40 9.57 13.61 -4.92
C GLY A 40 9.26 14.11 -3.51
N PHE A 41 10.16 13.89 -2.54
CA PHE A 41 10.08 14.51 -1.22
C PHE A 41 11.15 15.60 -1.07
N ASP A 42 10.77 16.78 -0.57
CA ASP A 42 11.70 17.90 -0.33
C ASP A 42 12.62 17.64 0.88
N VAL A 43 12.15 16.82 1.83
CA VAL A 43 12.84 16.42 3.06
C VAL A 43 13.02 14.90 3.05
N PRO A 44 14.17 14.36 3.51
CA PRO A 44 14.36 12.91 3.61
C PRO A 44 13.27 12.28 4.47
N ARG A 45 12.74 11.14 4.00
CA ARG A 45 11.67 10.43 4.71
C ARG A 45 12.20 9.90 6.04
N LYS A 46 11.44 10.10 7.12
CA LYS A 46 11.75 9.49 8.41
C LYS A 46 11.60 7.97 8.33
N GLU A 47 12.63 7.26 8.76
CA GLU A 47 12.59 5.79 8.86
C GLU A 47 11.65 5.33 9.97
N ARG A 48 11.04 4.15 9.78
CA ARG A 48 10.17 3.54 10.77
C ARG A 48 11.05 2.90 11.85
N VAL A 49 10.75 3.20 13.11
CA VAL A 49 11.50 2.69 14.26
C VAL A 49 10.75 1.51 14.86
N MET A 50 11.42 0.37 14.99
CA MET A 50 10.93 -0.77 15.76
C MET A 50 11.00 -0.43 17.25
N VAL A 51 9.87 -0.45 17.94
CA VAL A 51 9.79 -0.14 19.37
C VAL A 51 10.07 -1.38 20.23
N ALA A 52 9.58 -2.55 19.81
CA ALA A 52 9.75 -3.80 20.54
C ALA A 52 11.12 -4.42 20.26
N THR A 53 11.77 -4.93 21.31
CA THR A 53 13.01 -5.70 21.16
C THR A 53 12.71 -7.14 20.73
N GLN A 54 13.68 -7.82 20.11
CA GLN A 54 13.49 -9.19 19.66
C GLN A 54 13.26 -10.17 20.80
N GLU A 55 13.96 -9.99 21.93
CA GLU A 55 13.82 -10.80 23.13
C GLU A 55 12.41 -10.70 23.72
N GLU A 56 11.81 -9.51 23.73
CA GLU A 56 10.43 -9.30 24.20
C GLU A 56 9.41 -10.01 23.31
N MET A 57 9.60 -10.00 21.99
CA MET A 57 8.72 -10.69 21.04
C MET A 57 8.77 -12.21 21.19
N GLU A 58 9.96 -12.75 21.48
CA GLU A 58 10.17 -14.18 21.73
C GLU A 58 9.57 -14.59 23.09
N ALA A 59 9.80 -13.80 24.15
CA ALA A 59 9.21 -14.05 25.46
C ALA A 59 7.67 -14.03 25.44
N ALA A 60 7.07 -13.17 24.61
CA ALA A 60 5.62 -13.11 24.41
C ALA A 60 5.07 -14.23 23.50
N ASN A 61 5.94 -15.07 22.93
CA ASN A 61 5.59 -16.10 21.94
C ASN A 61 4.74 -15.56 20.78
N LEU A 62 5.15 -14.40 20.22
CA LEU A 62 4.51 -13.86 19.02
C LEU A 62 4.83 -14.70 17.78
N ARG A 63 3.83 -14.91 16.93
CA ARG A 63 3.99 -15.61 15.65
C ARG A 63 4.80 -14.75 14.68
N LEU A 64 5.43 -15.39 13.69
CA LEU A 64 6.28 -14.68 12.71
C LEU A 64 5.56 -13.54 11.99
N HIS A 65 4.28 -13.69 11.65
CA HIS A 65 3.48 -12.63 11.01
C HIS A 65 3.01 -11.52 11.95
N GLU A 66 3.15 -11.70 13.27
CA GLU A 66 2.77 -10.68 14.27
C GLU A 66 3.99 -9.83 14.68
N ARG A 67 5.19 -10.15 14.16
CA ARG A 67 6.48 -9.50 14.49
C ARG A 67 6.78 -8.31 13.59
N ASP A 68 5.77 -7.49 13.32
CA ASP A 68 5.87 -6.27 12.52
C ASP A 68 6.21 -5.05 13.41
N TYR A 69 6.28 -3.85 12.82
CA TYR A 69 6.47 -2.58 13.56
C TYR A 69 5.46 -2.38 14.71
N CYS A 70 4.29 -3.01 14.59
CA CYS A 70 3.21 -2.97 15.56
C CYS A 70 3.34 -3.95 16.74
N ALA A 71 4.39 -4.79 16.78
CA ALA A 71 4.52 -5.90 17.73
C ALA A 71 4.45 -5.49 19.21
N HIS A 72 4.80 -4.24 19.54
CA HIS A 72 4.74 -3.70 20.90
C HIS A 72 3.32 -3.72 21.50
N HIS A 73 2.29 -3.46 20.69
CA HIS A 73 0.89 -3.62 21.14
C HIS A 73 0.50 -5.09 21.31
N GLY A 74 1.03 -5.98 20.45
CA GLY A 74 0.84 -7.43 20.56
C GLY A 74 1.40 -7.97 21.88
N VAL A 75 2.60 -7.55 22.28
CA VAL A 75 3.20 -7.89 23.59
C VAL A 75 2.32 -7.39 24.74
N ALA A 76 1.84 -6.14 24.68
CA ALA A 76 0.95 -5.58 25.71
C ALA A 76 -0.36 -6.37 25.84
N TYR A 77 -0.96 -6.78 24.72
CA TYR A 77 -2.16 -7.61 24.71
C TYR A 77 -1.91 -8.98 25.35
N ARG A 78 -0.82 -9.67 25.01
CA ARG A 78 -0.45 -10.97 25.61
C ARG A 78 -0.19 -10.85 27.11
N LYS A 79 0.45 -9.77 27.56
CA LYS A 79 0.65 -9.47 28.99
C LYS A 79 -0.68 -9.27 29.71
N CYS A 80 -1.63 -8.54 29.12
CA CYS A 80 -2.97 -8.38 29.69
C CYS A 80 -3.70 -9.72 29.81
N MET A 81 -3.61 -10.58 28.79
CA MET A 81 -4.23 -11.90 28.80
C MET A 81 -3.67 -12.79 29.92
N ALA A 82 -2.34 -12.79 30.11
CA ALA A 82 -1.69 -13.55 31.17
C ALA A 82 -2.14 -13.10 32.57
N ASN A 83 -2.27 -11.78 32.79
CA ASN A 83 -2.65 -11.22 34.08
C ASN A 83 -4.14 -11.40 34.43
N ASN A 84 -5.03 -11.42 33.42
CA ASN A 84 -6.48 -11.42 33.62
C ASN A 84 -7.14 -12.78 33.36
N MET A 85 -6.40 -13.89 33.28
CA MET A 85 -6.98 -15.22 33.08
C MET A 85 -7.92 -15.57 34.25
N PRO A 86 -9.21 -15.96 34.01
CA PRO A 86 -9.89 -16.35 32.75
C PRO A 86 -10.69 -15.21 32.05
N TRP A 87 -10.65 -13.99 32.55
CA TRP A 87 -11.46 -12.85 32.14
C TRP A 87 -10.82 -12.00 31.02
N TYR A 88 -10.58 -12.60 29.86
CA TYR A 88 -9.91 -11.95 28.72
C TYR A 88 -10.64 -10.73 28.12
N TRP A 89 -11.95 -10.67 28.27
CA TRP A 89 -12.81 -9.56 27.83
C TRP A 89 -12.46 -8.20 28.43
N LYS A 90 -11.73 -8.14 29.56
CA LYS A 90 -11.18 -6.89 30.11
C LYS A 90 -10.04 -6.31 29.25
N CYS A 91 -9.42 -7.12 28.39
CA CYS A 91 -8.28 -6.73 27.54
C CYS A 91 -8.69 -6.18 26.16
N LYS A 92 -9.96 -5.81 25.96
CA LYS A 92 -10.45 -5.28 24.67
C LYS A 92 -9.73 -4.00 24.21
N HIS A 93 -9.33 -3.13 25.15
CA HIS A 93 -8.62 -1.90 24.83
C HIS A 93 -7.29 -2.17 24.13
N PHE A 94 -6.46 -3.04 24.72
CA PHE A 94 -5.18 -3.46 24.13
C PHE A 94 -5.35 -4.14 22.77
N LYS A 95 -6.44 -4.89 22.58
CA LYS A 95 -6.76 -5.47 21.27
C LYS A 95 -7.09 -4.38 20.24
N HIS A 96 -7.85 -3.37 20.63
CA HIS A 96 -8.20 -2.27 19.73
C HIS A 96 -6.98 -1.46 19.31
N GLU A 97 -6.10 -1.11 20.26
CA GLU A 97 -4.83 -0.43 19.97
C GLU A 97 -3.98 -1.22 18.96
N TRP A 98 -3.89 -2.54 19.15
CA TRP A 98 -3.14 -3.39 18.22
C TRP A 98 -3.75 -3.36 16.80
N MET A 99 -5.08 -3.50 16.70
CA MET A 99 -5.78 -3.46 15.41
C MET A 99 -5.70 -2.09 14.72
N GLU A 100 -5.73 -1.00 15.50
CA GLU A 100 -5.58 0.36 14.99
C GLU A 100 -4.20 0.57 14.37
N CYS A 101 -3.16 0.13 15.05
CA CYS A 101 -1.80 0.21 14.54
C CYS A 101 -1.55 -0.72 13.32
N GLU A 102 -2.16 -1.91 13.27
CA GLU A 102 -2.16 -2.74 12.04
C GLU A 102 -2.89 -2.07 10.88
N TYR A 103 -4.01 -1.37 11.17
CA TYR A 103 -4.75 -0.61 10.18
C TYR A 103 -3.91 0.54 9.63
N GLU A 104 -3.24 1.31 10.48
CA GLU A 104 -2.34 2.37 10.06
C GLU A 104 -1.20 1.85 9.18
N ASP A 105 -0.63 0.68 9.51
CA ASP A 105 0.40 0.05 8.69
C ASP A 105 -0.15 -0.38 7.31
N ALA A 106 -1.36 -0.95 7.26
CA ALA A 106 -2.02 -1.28 6.01
C ALA A 106 -2.28 -0.02 5.15
N VAL A 107 -2.72 1.08 5.77
CA VAL A 107 -2.90 2.37 5.09
C VAL A 107 -1.57 2.86 4.51
N MET A 108 -0.45 2.68 5.21
CA MET A 108 0.86 3.04 4.69
C MET A 108 1.26 2.21 3.47
N ARG A 109 1.00 0.89 3.48
CA ARG A 109 1.24 0.01 2.32
C ARG A 109 0.39 0.41 1.10
N ILE A 110 -0.87 0.82 1.32
CA ILE A 110 -1.74 1.33 0.25
C ILE A 110 -1.18 2.63 -0.35
N LYS A 111 -0.65 3.53 0.49
CA LYS A 111 0.01 4.77 0.01
C LYS A 111 1.24 4.47 -0.84
N GLU A 112 2.02 3.45 -0.49
CA GLU A 112 3.19 3.02 -1.28
C GLU A 112 2.76 2.48 -2.65
N TYR A 113 1.73 1.63 -2.69
CA TYR A 113 1.15 1.13 -3.94
C TYR A 113 0.63 2.26 -4.84
N GLU A 114 -0.16 3.18 -4.30
CA GLU A 114 -0.68 4.31 -5.08
C GLU A 114 0.42 5.25 -5.57
N ARG A 115 1.46 5.47 -4.75
CA ARG A 115 2.62 6.27 -5.12
C ARG A 115 3.30 5.68 -6.36
N GLU A 116 3.61 4.40 -6.34
CA GLU A 116 4.25 3.73 -7.48
C GLU A 116 3.38 3.79 -8.73
N ARG A 117 2.08 3.51 -8.59
CA ARG A 117 1.15 3.60 -9.72
C ARG A 117 1.16 4.98 -10.36
N ARG A 118 1.14 6.05 -9.56
CA ARG A 118 1.17 7.43 -10.05
C ARG A 118 2.51 7.78 -10.70
N LEU A 119 3.62 7.30 -10.15
CA LEU A 119 4.96 7.50 -10.71
C LEU A 119 5.13 6.81 -12.07
N LYS A 120 4.71 5.55 -12.20
CA LYS A 120 4.70 4.83 -13.48
C LYS A 120 3.83 5.52 -14.53
N LYS A 121 2.63 5.97 -14.16
CA LYS A 121 1.76 6.75 -15.06
C LYS A 121 2.47 8.01 -15.57
N ARG A 122 3.13 8.74 -14.68
CA ARG A 122 3.88 9.95 -15.05
C ARG A 122 5.04 9.62 -15.98
N GLU A 123 5.77 8.54 -15.73
CA GLU A 123 6.86 8.09 -16.58
C GLU A 123 6.36 7.73 -17.99
N LEU A 124 5.26 6.97 -18.09
CA LEU A 124 4.62 6.64 -19.36
C LEU A 124 4.17 7.90 -20.11
N GLN A 125 3.58 8.87 -19.42
CA GLN A 125 3.19 10.15 -20.01
C GLN A 125 4.39 10.93 -20.55
N LEU A 126 5.51 10.96 -19.82
CA LEU A 126 6.76 11.59 -20.29
C LEU A 126 7.34 10.86 -21.50
N GLN A 127 7.14 9.56 -21.61
CA GLN A 127 7.51 8.77 -22.79
C GLN A 127 6.52 8.93 -23.96
N GLY A 128 5.45 9.71 -23.80
CA GLY A 128 4.40 9.87 -24.81
C GLY A 128 3.60 8.59 -25.03
N LYS A 129 3.45 7.76 -24.00
CA LYS A 129 2.68 6.52 -24.02
C LYS A 129 1.40 6.64 -23.20
N ASP A 130 0.39 5.91 -23.63
CA ASP A 130 -0.81 5.62 -22.85
C ASP A 130 -0.47 4.78 -21.60
N PRO A 131 -1.35 4.73 -20.58
CA PRO A 131 -1.16 3.87 -19.40
C PRO A 131 -1.12 2.36 -19.70
N ASN A 132 -1.40 1.96 -20.94
CA ASN A 132 -1.23 0.61 -21.49
C ASN A 132 0.08 0.40 -22.27
N GLY A 133 0.96 1.41 -22.32
CA GLY A 133 2.24 1.34 -23.05
C GLY A 133 2.19 1.63 -24.53
N LYS A 134 0.99 1.85 -25.07
CA LYS A 134 0.82 2.16 -26.49
C LYS A 134 1.33 3.58 -26.75
N PRO A 135 2.08 3.83 -27.83
CA PRO A 135 2.47 5.18 -28.21
C PRO A 135 1.22 6.02 -28.46
N LEU A 136 1.21 7.25 -27.96
CA LEU A 136 0.17 8.23 -28.29
C LEU A 136 0.28 8.59 -29.77
N ASP A 137 -0.77 8.37 -30.54
CA ASP A 137 -0.81 8.68 -31.97
C ASP A 137 -0.79 10.21 -32.20
N THR A 138 0.40 10.81 -32.27
CA THR A 138 0.59 12.23 -32.64
C THR A 138 0.01 12.55 -34.03
N LYS A 139 -0.11 11.54 -34.90
CA LYS A 139 -0.73 11.64 -36.24
C LYS A 139 -2.26 11.71 -36.23
N ALA A 140 -2.94 11.46 -35.11
CA ALA A 140 -4.39 11.56 -35.02
C ALA A 140 -4.84 13.01 -34.73
N THR A 141 -4.04 13.76 -33.97
CA THR A 141 -4.29 15.17 -33.65
C THR A 141 -4.08 16.09 -34.85
N GLU A 142 -3.10 15.80 -35.71
CA GLU A 142 -2.82 16.58 -36.93
C GLU A 142 -3.88 16.38 -38.03
N ARG A 143 -4.55 15.21 -38.06
CA ARG A 143 -5.64 14.90 -39.00
C ARG A 143 -6.99 15.53 -38.64
N PHE A 144 -7.12 16.09 -37.45
CA PHE A 144 -8.34 16.73 -36.96
C PHE A 144 -8.25 18.27 -36.99
N SER A 145 -7.06 18.82 -37.25
CA SER A 145 -6.79 20.26 -37.34
C SER A 145 -6.74 20.81 -38.78
N THR A 146 -6.87 19.94 -39.78
CA THR A 146 -7.08 20.29 -41.20
C THR A 146 -8.52 20.06 -41.58
#